data_AF-V7EN53-F1
#
_entry.id   AF-V7EN53-F1
#
_cell.length_a   1.000
_cell.length_b   1.000
_cell.length_c   1.000
_cell.angle_alpha   90.00
_cell.angle_beta   90.00
_cell.angle_gamma   90.00
#
_symmetry.space_group_name_H-M   'P 1'
#
loop_
_entity.id
_entity.type
_entity.pdbx_description
1 polymer ?
#
loop_
_entity_poly.entity_id
_entity_poly.type
_entity_poly.pdbx_seq_one_letter_code
_entity_poly.pdbx_strand_id
1 'polypeptide(L)'
;MLLDVTRLRALREEVGDDGFVEVLDLFLVESDEVVERMCSPDAGDPSEADLHFLKGIALNLGFDDLADLCRRAERGAGFDPQALRAKYAGTRAALAAALEGV
;
A
#
# COMPACT_ATOMS: atom_id res chain seq x y z
N MET A 1 -6.14 -2.38 -10.66
CA MET A 1 -6.98 -3.21 -9.78
C MET A 1 -6.65 -2.86 -8.34
N LEU A 2 -7.61 -2.91 -7.40
CA LEU A 2 -7.35 -2.52 -6.01
C LEU A 2 -6.51 -3.55 -5.23
N LEU A 3 -6.63 -4.84 -5.55
CA LEU A 3 -5.88 -5.91 -4.91
C LEU A 3 -5.63 -7.05 -5.91
N ASP A 4 -4.38 -7.43 -6.10
CA ASP A 4 -3.98 -8.66 -6.75
C ASP A 4 -3.87 -9.79 -5.73
N VAL A 5 -4.93 -10.59 -5.65
CA VAL A 5 -5.02 -11.76 -4.77
C VAL A 5 -3.99 -12.83 -5.15
N THR A 6 -3.55 -12.88 -6.41
CA THR A 6 -2.51 -13.82 -6.85
C THR A 6 -1.18 -13.45 -6.20
N ARG A 7 -0.82 -12.16 -6.22
CA ARG A 7 0.39 -11.67 -5.53
C ARG A 7 0.30 -11.88 -4.02
N LEU A 8 -0.86 -11.62 -3.41
CA LEU A 8 -1.09 -11.85 -1.98
C LEU A 8 -0.90 -13.33 -1.60
N ARG A 9 -1.40 -14.26 -2.41
CA ARG A 9 -1.17 -15.71 -2.23
C ARG A 9 0.28 -16.09 -2.41
N ALA A 10 0.96 -15.56 -3.43
CA ALA A 10 2.38 -15.79 -3.63
C ALA A 10 3.22 -15.32 -2.43
N LEU A 11 2.89 -14.15 -1.85
CA LEU A 11 3.54 -13.67 -0.63
C LEU A 11 3.36 -14.65 0.55
N ARG A 12 2.16 -15.21 0.71
CA ARG A 12 1.88 -16.24 1.73
C ARG A 12 2.69 -17.51 1.49
N GLU A 13 2.85 -17.93 0.23
CA GLU A 13 3.69 -19.09 -0.13
C GLU A 13 5.19 -18.82 0.09
N GLU A 14 5.66 -17.60 -0.18
CA GLU A 14 7.06 -17.17 0.00
C GLU A 14 7.47 -17.11 1.48
N VAL A 15 6.60 -16.58 2.34
CA VAL A 15 6.87 -16.37 3.78
C VAL A 15 6.44 -17.57 4.63
N GLY A 16 5.45 -18.35 4.15
CA GLY A 16 4.80 -19.42 4.91
C GLY A 16 3.65 -18.92 5.79
N ASP A 17 2.74 -19.82 6.15
CA ASP A 17 1.52 -19.50 6.91
C ASP A 17 1.80 -18.81 8.25
N ASP A 18 2.80 -19.28 9.00
CA ASP A 18 3.14 -18.74 10.32
C ASP A 18 3.69 -17.30 10.23
N GLY A 19 4.45 -16.98 9.18
CA GLY A 19 5.08 -15.66 9.01
C GLY A 19 4.23 -14.68 8.19
N PHE A 20 3.24 -15.15 7.43
CA PHE A 20 2.44 -14.29 6.55
C PHE A 20 1.69 -13.22 7.34
N VAL A 21 1.07 -13.59 8.46
CA VAL A 21 0.31 -12.64 9.29
C VAL A 21 1.22 -11.55 9.86
N GLU A 22 2.41 -11.92 10.33
CA GLU A 22 3.38 -10.98 10.90
C GLU A 22 3.92 -10.01 9.83
N VAL A 23 4.30 -10.54 8.65
CA VAL A 23 4.77 -9.71 7.53
C VAL A 23 3.68 -8.79 7.00
N LEU A 24 2.44 -9.30 6.91
CA LEU A 24 1.30 -8.50 6.48
C LEU A 24 1.03 -7.37 7.47
N ASP A 25 0.98 -7.67 8.77
CA ASP A 25 0.77 -6.67 9.82
C ASP A 25 1.85 -5.59 9.79
N LEU A 26 3.12 -5.99 9.69
CA LEU A 26 4.24 -5.06 9.57
C LEU A 26 4.08 -4.10 8.38
N PHE A 27 3.79 -4.64 7.20
CA PHE A 27 3.58 -3.80 6.02
C PHE A 27 2.35 -2.89 6.15
N LEU A 28 1.29 -3.33 6.82
CA LEU A 28 0.11 -2.50 7.03
C LEU A 28 0.38 -1.35 8.00
N VAL A 29 1.07 -1.61 9.12
CA VAL A 29 1.48 -0.60 10.09
C VAL A 29 2.41 0.43 9.44
N GLU A 30 3.44 -0.03 8.72
CA GLU A 30 4.37 0.86 8.03
C GLU A 30 3.66 1.70 6.95
N SER A 31 2.71 1.10 6.23
CA SER A 31 1.91 1.84 5.25
C SER A 31 1.02 2.89 5.90
N ASP A 32 0.38 2.56 7.03
CA ASP A 32 -0.47 3.49 7.79
C ASP A 32 0.36 4.72 8.20
N GLU A 33 1.53 4.51 8.80
CA GLU A 33 2.40 5.60 9.25
C GLU A 33 2.85 6.51 8.10
N VAL A 34 3.22 5.92 6.96
CA VAL A 34 3.65 6.70 5.79
C VAL A 34 2.50 7.46 5.16
N VAL A 35 1.32 6.85 5.01
CA VAL A 35 0.12 7.52 4.47
C VAL A 35 -0.33 8.65 5.39
N GLU A 36 -0.33 8.44 6.72
CA GLU A 36 -0.66 9.49 7.69
C GLU A 36 0.30 10.67 7.59
N ARG A 37 1.62 10.39 7.55
CA ARG A 37 2.65 11.41 7.40
C ARG A 37 2.49 12.21 6.11
N MET A 38 2.37 11.54 4.97
CA MET A 38 2.27 12.19 3.66
C MET A 38 0.98 12.98 3.48
N CYS A 39 -0.09 12.61 4.20
CA CYS A 39 -1.39 13.27 4.06
C CYS A 39 -1.75 14.17 5.24
N SER A 40 -0.81 14.47 6.14
CA SER A 40 -1.05 15.43 7.23
C SER A 40 -1.35 16.82 6.66
N PRO A 41 -2.21 17.64 7.29
CA PRO A 41 -2.51 19.00 6.82
C PRO A 41 -1.27 19.90 6.71
N ASP A 42 -0.27 19.65 7.55
CA ASP A 42 1.00 20.37 7.60
C ASP A 42 2.09 19.70 6.74
N ALA A 43 1.78 18.59 6.06
CA ALA A 43 2.73 17.93 5.16
C ALA A 43 2.89 18.75 3.88
N GLY A 44 4.14 18.98 3.49
CA GLY A 44 4.47 19.45 2.14
C GLY A 44 4.34 18.33 1.11
N ASP A 45 4.91 18.55 -0.07
CA ASP A 45 5.04 17.47 -1.05
C ASP A 45 5.84 16.30 -0.44
N PRO A 46 5.39 15.05 -0.64
CA PRO A 46 6.07 13.89 -0.09
C PRO A 46 7.45 13.73 -0.72
N SER A 47 8.37 13.16 0.06
CA SER A 47 9.69 12.84 -0.49
C SER A 47 9.59 11.70 -1.51
N GLU A 48 10.52 11.67 -2.47
CA GLU A 48 10.66 10.54 -3.38
C GLU A 48 10.85 9.22 -2.62
N ALA A 49 11.53 9.26 -1.46
CA ALA A 49 11.74 8.11 -0.60
C ALA A 49 10.42 7.58 0.00
N ASP A 50 9.52 8.46 0.47
CA ASP A 50 8.21 8.06 1.00
C ASP A 50 7.35 7.40 -0.08
N LEU A 51 7.31 8.01 -1.27
CA LEU A 51 6.59 7.47 -2.41
C LEU A 51 7.17 6.12 -2.85
N HIS A 52 8.50 6.00 -2.89
CA HIS A 52 9.18 4.77 -3.26
C HIS A 52 8.91 3.65 -2.27
N PHE A 53 8.95 3.96 -0.98
CA PHE A 53 8.68 3.03 0.10
C PHE A 53 7.24 2.50 0.02
N LEU A 54 6.25 3.40 -0.03
CA LEU A 54 4.84 3.02 -0.10
C LEU A 54 4.52 2.24 -1.39
N LYS A 55 5.14 2.60 -2.52
CA LYS A 55 5.06 1.84 -3.77
C LYS A 55 5.60 0.42 -3.59
N GLY A 56 6.72 0.25 -2.89
CA GLY A 56 7.32 -1.05 -2.61
C GLY A 56 6.37 -1.96 -1.83
N ILE A 57 5.78 -1.45 -0.75
CA ILE A 57 4.78 -2.18 0.02
C ILE A 57 3.57 -2.52 -0.85
N ALA A 58 3.05 -1.54 -1.59
CA ALA A 58 1.92 -1.74 -2.49
C ALA A 58 2.16 -2.87 -3.50
N LEU A 59 3.35 -2.95 -4.10
CA LEU A 59 3.71 -4.03 -5.03
C LEU A 59 3.84 -5.39 -4.33
N ASN A 60 4.35 -5.43 -3.09
CA ASN A 60 4.46 -6.67 -2.34
C ASN A 60 3.10 -7.24 -1.95
N LEU A 61 2.13 -6.37 -1.62
CA LEU A 61 0.78 -6.77 -1.22
C LEU A 61 -0.20 -6.90 -2.38
N GLY A 62 0.20 -6.51 -3.61
CA GLY A 62 -0.67 -6.53 -4.79
C GLY A 62 -1.62 -5.34 -4.90
N PHE A 63 -1.35 -4.22 -4.22
CA PHE A 63 -2.12 -2.98 -4.35
C PHE A 63 -1.72 -2.21 -5.62
N ASP A 64 -1.92 -2.80 -6.82
CA ASP A 64 -1.43 -2.29 -8.12
C ASP A 64 -1.74 -0.81 -8.35
N ASP A 65 -2.97 -0.46 -8.02
CA ASP A 65 -3.56 0.84 -8.20
C ASP A 65 -2.94 1.91 -7.27
N LEU A 66 -2.54 1.51 -6.07
CA LEU A 66 -1.80 2.35 -5.13
C LEU A 66 -0.34 2.49 -5.57
N ALA A 67 0.27 1.40 -6.04
CA ALA A 67 1.62 1.41 -6.60
C ALA A 67 1.73 2.33 -7.82
N ASP A 68 0.71 2.35 -8.69
CA ASP A 68 0.68 3.24 -9.85
C ASP A 68 0.49 4.71 -9.45
N LEU A 69 -0.32 5.00 -8.43
CA LEU A 69 -0.42 6.35 -7.87
C LEU A 69 0.94 6.84 -7.38
N CYS A 70 1.63 6.04 -6.57
CA CYS A 70 2.95 6.39 -6.05
C CYS A 70 3.97 6.57 -7.20
N ARG A 71 4.00 5.66 -8.17
CA ARG A 71 4.88 5.73 -9.35
C ARG A 71 4.68 7.00 -10.18
N ARG A 72 3.44 7.46 -10.35
CA ARG A 72 3.15 8.71 -11.09
C ARG A 72 3.63 9.93 -10.31
N ALA A 73 3.41 9.95 -9.01
CA ALA A 73 3.91 11.02 -8.15
C ALA A 73 5.46 11.08 -8.14
N GLU A 74 6.16 9.93 -8.08
CA GLU A 74 7.64 9.86 -8.21
C GLU A 74 8.13 10.49 -9.52
N ARG A 75 7.34 10.39 -10.60
CA ARG A 75 7.67 10.92 -11.93
C ARG A 75 7.26 12.38 -12.12
N GLY A 76 6.81 13.06 -11.07
CA GLY A 76 6.43 14.46 -11.13
C GLY A 76 5.02 14.73 -11.65
N ALA A 77 4.12 13.74 -11.67
CA ALA A 77 2.72 13.95 -12.05
C ALA A 77 1.90 14.75 -11.00
N GLY A 78 2.54 15.19 -9.92
CA GLY A 78 1.90 15.81 -8.76
C GLY A 78 1.44 14.78 -7.74
N PHE A 79 1.26 15.25 -6.50
CA PHE A 79 0.77 14.45 -5.39
C PHE A 79 -0.59 14.99 -4.92
N ASP A 80 -1.56 14.10 -4.75
CA ASP A 80 -2.87 14.42 -4.19
C ASP A 80 -3.07 13.58 -2.91
N PRO A 81 -2.95 14.21 -1.71
CA PRO A 81 -3.16 13.54 -0.44
C PRO A 81 -4.53 12.90 -0.30
N GLN A 82 -5.58 13.53 -0.84
CA GLN A 82 -6.94 13.02 -0.74
C GLN A 82 -7.12 11.79 -1.63
N ALA A 83 -6.58 11.82 -2.85
CA ALA A 83 -6.56 10.66 -3.72
C ALA A 83 -5.78 9.50 -3.09
N LEU A 84 -4.62 9.77 -2.47
CA LEU A 84 -3.85 8.73 -1.78
C LEU A 84 -4.67 8.08 -0.67
N ARG A 85 -5.26 8.87 0.25
CA ARG A 85 -6.10 8.35 1.33
C ARG A 85 -7.27 7.52 0.84
N ALA A 86 -8.00 8.00 -0.16
CA ALA A 86 -9.13 7.28 -0.74
C ALA A 86 -8.69 5.95 -1.35
N LYS A 87 -7.55 5.95 -2.06
CA LYS A 87 -7.00 4.76 -2.69
C LYS A 87 -6.56 3.72 -1.67
N TYR A 88 -5.84 4.18 -0.65
CA TYR A 88 -5.35 3.34 0.44
C TYR A 88 -6.48 2.74 1.27
N ALA A 89 -7.51 3.53 1.62
CA ALA A 89 -8.71 3.00 2.28
C ALA A 89 -9.41 1.93 1.43
N GLY A 90 -9.48 2.14 0.11
CA GLY A 90 -10.05 1.15 -0.82
C GLY A 90 -9.26 -0.15 -0.88
N THR A 91 -7.91 -0.10 -0.86
CA THR A 91 -7.07 -1.29 -0.86
C THR A 91 -7.18 -2.05 0.46
N ARG A 92 -7.29 -1.35 1.60
CA ARG A 92 -7.53 -1.95 2.92
C ARG A 92 -8.86 -2.69 2.99
N ALA A 93 -9.94 -2.10 2.47
CA ALA A 93 -11.24 -2.75 2.41
C ALA A 93 -11.22 -4.00 1.51
N ALA A 94 -10.56 -3.92 0.35
CA ALA A 94 -10.39 -5.07 -0.54
C ALA A 94 -9.59 -6.21 0.10
N LEU A 95 -8.51 -5.88 0.84
CA LEU A 95 -7.72 -6.84 1.57
C LEU A 95 -8.53 -7.53 2.67
N ALA A 96 -9.26 -6.77 3.49
CA ALA A 96 -10.11 -7.35 4.54
C ALA A 96 -11.10 -8.37 3.97
N ALA A 97 -11.82 -7.99 2.91
CA ALA A 97 -12.75 -8.90 2.24
C ALA A 97 -12.06 -10.14 1.65
N ALA A 98 -10.84 -10.00 1.14
CA ALA A 98 -10.06 -11.12 0.61
C ALA A 98 -9.60 -12.10 1.71
N LEU A 99 -9.30 -11.60 2.91
CA LEU A 99 -8.89 -12.43 4.06
C LEU A 99 -10.10 -13.13 4.71
N GLU A 100 -11.28 -12.51 4.73
CA GLU A 100 -12.51 -13.12 5.24
C GLU A 100 -13.06 -14.22 4.30
N GLY A 101 -12.70 -14.18 3.01
CA GLY A 101 -13.13 -15.13 1.99
C GLY A 101 -12.21 -16.34 1.78
N VAL A 102 -11.19 -16.54 2.63
CA VAL A 102 -10.21 -17.63 2.57
C VAL A 102 -10.52 -18.70 3.61
#